data_AF-A0A5N6XKC4-F1
#
_entry.id   AF-A0A5N6XKC4-F1
#
_cell.length_a   1.000
_cell.length_b   1.000
_cell.length_c   1.000
_cell.angle_alpha   90.00
_cell.angle_beta   90.00
_cell.angle_gamma   90.00
#
_symmetry.space_group_name_H-M   'P 1'
#
loop_
_entity.id
_entity.type
_entity.pdbx_description
1 polymer ?
#
loop_
_entity_poly.entity_id
_entity_poly.type
_entity_poly.pdbx_seq_one_letter_code
_entity_poly.pdbx_strand_id
1 'polypeptide(L)'
;MPFIFFPEEYWLSKALEVSSPPSVWQLTEKLEEKSEISDRKDMQELGRMSYAHAEFKCCNTSYPYQQALITIYLQLPAKESMGLPPSMRRREATDRKLIVV
;
A
#
# COMPACT_ATOMS: atom_id res chain seq x y z
N MET A 1 -8.29 -17.77 -2.55
CA MET A 1 -7.90 -16.76 -3.56
C MET A 1 -6.90 -15.83 -2.93
N PRO A 2 -5.77 -15.50 -3.57
CA PRO A 2 -4.90 -14.44 -3.09
C PRO A 2 -5.68 -13.11 -3.12
N PHE A 3 -5.53 -12.29 -2.08
CA PHE A 3 -6.08 -10.94 -2.08
C PHE A 3 -5.27 -10.08 -3.04
N ILE A 4 -5.94 -9.33 -3.92
CA ILE A 4 -5.32 -8.32 -4.77
C ILE A 4 -5.57 -6.97 -4.10
N PHE A 5 -4.50 -6.33 -3.65
CA PHE A 5 -4.52 -5.03 -2.98
C PHE A 5 -4.26 -3.88 -3.94
N PHE A 6 -3.55 -4.17 -5.05
CA PHE A 6 -3.20 -3.19 -6.06
C PHE A 6 -3.77 -3.56 -7.45
N PRO A 7 -5.10 -3.52 -7.63
CA PRO A 7 -5.72 -3.79 -8.93
C PRO A 7 -5.31 -2.75 -9.98
N GLU A 8 -4.79 -3.21 -11.12
CA GLU A 8 -4.22 -2.35 -12.16
C GLU A 8 -5.24 -1.37 -12.72
N GLU A 9 -6.50 -1.81 -12.88
CA GLU A 9 -7.62 -1.00 -13.34
C GLU A 9 -7.91 0.22 -12.47
N TYR A 10 -7.48 0.20 -11.20
CA TYR A 10 -7.64 1.31 -10.27
C TYR A 10 -6.38 2.18 -10.16
N TRP A 11 -5.20 1.56 -10.22
CA TRP A 11 -3.93 2.21 -9.94
C TRP A 11 -3.23 2.77 -11.19
N LEU A 12 -3.31 2.09 -12.33
CA LEU A 12 -2.70 2.60 -13.56
C LEU A 12 -3.35 3.92 -13.96
N SER A 13 -2.55 4.79 -14.57
CA SER A 13 -2.92 6.15 -14.95
C SER A 13 -3.19 7.12 -13.79
N LYS A 14 -3.10 6.70 -12.52
CA LYS A 14 -3.17 7.65 -11.39
C LYS A 14 -1.99 8.61 -11.38
N ALA A 15 -2.29 9.86 -11.06
CA ALA A 15 -1.30 10.91 -10.85
C ALA A 15 -0.81 10.92 -9.38
N LEU A 16 0.49 11.10 -9.22
CA LEU A 16 1.22 11.32 -7.97
C LEU A 16 1.78 12.73 -8.00
N GLU A 17 1.29 13.56 -7.09
CA GLU A 17 1.77 14.92 -6.89
C GLU A 17 2.90 14.92 -5.86
N VAL A 18 4.10 15.31 -6.29
CA VAL A 18 5.27 15.50 -5.43
C VAL A 18 5.42 16.99 -5.21
N SER A 19 5.57 17.42 -3.96
CA SER A 19 5.56 18.84 -3.60
C SER A 19 6.91 19.54 -3.70
N SER A 20 8.04 18.81 -3.73
CA SER A 20 9.37 19.43 -3.69
C SER A 20 10.47 18.59 -4.40
N PRO A 21 10.94 19.02 -5.58
CA PRO A 21 10.36 20.06 -6.41
C PRO A 21 8.95 19.65 -6.88
N PRO A 22 8.02 20.62 -7.08
CA PRO A 22 6.69 20.34 -7.61
C PRO A 22 6.76 19.55 -8.91
N SER A 23 6.22 18.34 -8.93
CA SER A 23 6.16 17.50 -10.12
C SER A 23 4.98 16.53 -10.05
N VAL A 24 4.47 16.15 -11.22
CA VAL A 24 3.34 15.22 -11.33
C VAL A 24 3.80 14.00 -12.12
N TRP A 25 3.65 12.83 -11.51
CA TRP A 25 4.07 11.54 -12.05
C TRP A 25 2.87 10.66 -12.28
N GLN A 26 2.82 9.92 -13.38
CA GLN A 26 1.73 9.00 -13.67
C GLN A 26 2.20 7.56 -13.54
N LEU A 27 1.43 6.72 -12.84
CA LEU A 27 1.69 5.29 -12.76
C LEU A 27 1.38 4.62 -14.10
N THR A 28 2.35 3.89 -14.68
CA THR A 28 2.24 3.34 -16.04
C THR A 28 2.27 1.83 -16.09
N GLU A 29 2.97 1.17 -15.16
CA GLU A 29 3.13 -0.29 -15.16
C GLU A 29 3.27 -0.78 -13.71
N LYS A 30 2.58 -1.86 -13.34
CA LYS A 30 2.80 -2.57 -12.07
C LYS A 30 3.85 -3.64 -12.30
N LEU A 31 4.93 -3.63 -11.52
CA LEU A 31 6.03 -4.59 -11.66
C LEU A 31 5.87 -5.78 -10.72
N GLU A 32 5.52 -5.52 -9.47
CA GLU A 32 5.35 -6.55 -8.46
C GLU A 32 4.32 -6.13 -7.41
N GLU A 33 3.69 -7.12 -6.80
CA GLU A 33 2.84 -6.97 -5.63
C GLU A 33 3.16 -8.07 -4.62
N LYS A 34 3.39 -7.67 -3.36
CA LYS A 34 3.67 -8.57 -2.24
C LYS A 34 2.81 -8.21 -1.04
N SER A 35 2.51 -9.19 -0.20
CA SER A 35 1.80 -8.98 1.05
C SER A 35 2.31 -9.89 2.15
N GLU A 36 2.44 -9.34 3.35
CA GLU A 36 2.68 -10.08 4.58
C GLU A 36 1.46 -9.86 5.47
N ILE A 37 0.67 -10.93 5.67
CA ILE A 37 -0.55 -10.90 6.46
C ILE A 37 -0.31 -11.72 7.72
N SER A 38 -0.24 -11.03 8.85
CA SER A 38 -0.17 -11.63 10.17
C SER A 38 -1.57 -11.90 10.72
N ASP A 39 -1.67 -12.96 11.52
CA ASP A 39 -2.85 -13.18 12.35
C ASP A 39 -2.81 -12.26 13.59
N ARG A 40 -3.93 -12.14 14.30
CA ARG A 40 -4.01 -11.24 15.46
C ARG A 40 -3.03 -11.63 16.57
N LYS A 41 -2.71 -12.91 16.71
CA LYS A 41 -1.81 -13.41 17.74
C LYS A 41 -0.38 -12.95 17.47
N ASP A 42 0.10 -13.15 16.24
CA ASP A 42 1.42 -12.69 15.79
C ASP A 42 1.55 -11.16 15.89
N MET A 43 0.49 -10.41 15.55
CA MET A 43 0.48 -8.95 15.73
C MET A 43 0.66 -8.54 17.20
N GLN A 44 0.05 -9.27 18.13
CA GLN A 44 0.13 -8.97 19.58
C GLN A 44 1.44 -9.43 20.21
N GLU A 45 1.93 -10.61 19.85
CA GLU A 45 3.11 -11.23 20.46
C GLU A 45 4.43 -10.71 19.86
N LEU A 46 4.45 -10.44 18.54
CA LEU A 46 5.66 -10.08 17.80
C LEU A 46 5.67 -8.62 17.34
N GLY A 47 4.56 -7.89 17.52
CA GLY A 47 4.43 -6.50 17.06
C GLY A 47 4.48 -6.35 15.53
N ARG A 48 4.37 -7.45 14.77
CA ARG A 48 4.42 -7.43 13.31
C ARG A 48 3.08 -6.94 12.78
N MET A 49 3.07 -5.87 12.00
CA MET A 49 1.86 -5.37 11.37
C MET A 49 1.69 -6.00 9.98
N SER A 50 0.46 -6.35 9.62
CA SER A 50 0.14 -6.78 8.27
C SER A 50 0.27 -5.62 7.28
N TYR A 51 0.86 -5.88 6.11
CA TYR A 51 0.98 -4.90 5.04
C TYR A 51 0.96 -5.57 3.66
N ALA A 52 0.60 -4.78 2.66
CA ALA A 52 0.88 -5.07 1.26
C ALA A 52 1.70 -3.94 0.67
N HIS A 53 2.52 -4.24 -0.34
CA HIS A 53 3.14 -3.23 -1.15
C HIS A 53 3.15 -3.65 -2.62
N ALA A 54 3.17 -2.65 -3.48
CA ALA A 54 3.38 -2.84 -4.90
C ALA A 54 4.40 -1.84 -5.44
N GLU A 55 5.22 -2.32 -6.36
CA GLU A 55 6.17 -1.50 -7.10
C GLU A 55 5.58 -1.15 -8.47
N PHE A 56 5.66 0.13 -8.84
CA PHE A 56 5.18 0.64 -10.11
C PHE A 56 6.28 1.42 -10.81
N LYS A 57 6.31 1.33 -12.15
CA LYS A 57 6.93 2.36 -12.96
C LYS A 57 6.02 3.57 -13.03
N CYS A 58 6.62 4.75 -13.01
CA CYS A 58 5.92 5.99 -13.29
C CYS A 58 6.73 6.87 -14.25
N CYS A 59 6.03 7.73 -14.97
CA CYS A 59 6.63 8.73 -15.84
C CYS A 59 6.26 10.14 -15.39
N ASN A 60 7.16 11.10 -15.54
CA ASN A 60 6.84 12.49 -15.31
C ASN A 60 5.90 12.98 -16.42
N THR A 61 4.77 13.58 -16.04
CA THR A 61 3.75 14.04 -16.99
C THR A 61 4.24 15.21 -17.86
N SER A 62 5.08 16.08 -17.32
CA SER A 62 5.69 17.19 -18.07
C SER A 62 6.88 16.76 -18.92
N TYR A 63 7.58 15.69 -18.50
CA TYR A 63 8.78 15.18 -19.15
C TYR A 63 8.73 13.65 -19.28
N PRO A 64 7.99 13.08 -20.26
CA PRO A 64 7.71 11.64 -20.33
C PRO A 64 8.92 10.71 -20.44
N TYR A 65 10.08 11.25 -20.84
CA TYR A 65 11.34 10.53 -20.86
C TYR A 65 11.92 10.30 -19.45
N GLN A 66 11.47 11.07 -18.44
CA GLN A 66 11.82 10.85 -17.05
C GLN A 66 10.94 9.74 -16.49
N GLN A 67 11.59 8.65 -16.07
CA GLN A 67 10.94 7.50 -15.45
C GLN A 67 11.47 7.31 -14.04
N ALA A 68 10.64 6.75 -13.17
CA ALA A 68 11.01 6.39 -11.81
C ALA A 68 10.30 5.09 -11.39
N LEU A 69 10.81 4.50 -10.32
CA LEU A 69 10.15 3.42 -9.59
C LEU A 69 9.56 3.97 -8.30
N ILE A 70 8.33 3.60 -8.01
CA ILE A 70 7.67 3.95 -6.75
C ILE A 70 7.11 2.70 -6.09
N THR A 71 7.38 2.57 -4.80
CA THR A 71 6.79 1.53 -3.96
C THR A 71 5.67 2.14 -3.12
N ILE A 72 4.45 1.63 -3.28
CA ILE A 72 3.28 2.06 -2.50
C ILE A 72 3.00 1.02 -1.44
N TYR A 73 2.93 1.45 -0.18
CA TYR A 73 2.61 0.59 0.97
C TYR A 73 1.15 0.78 1.40
N LEU A 74 0.46 -0.32 1.67
CA LEU A 74 -0.87 -0.37 2.23
C LEU A 74 -0.82 -1.12 3.55
N GLN A 75 -1.22 -0.47 4.64
CA GLN A 75 -1.37 -1.14 5.93
C GLN A 75 -2.67 -1.96 5.96
N LEU A 76 -2.57 -3.21 6.40
CA LEU A 76 -3.66 -4.18 6.38
C LEU A 76 -4.15 -4.50 7.81
N PRO A 77 -5.41 -4.91 7.97
CA PRO A 77 -5.88 -5.49 9.23
C PRO A 77 -5.30 -6.89 9.44
N ALA A 78 -5.57 -7.48 10.61
CA ALA A 78 -5.26 -8.88 10.86
C ALA A 78 -6.02 -9.79 9.89
N LYS A 79 -5.46 -10.98 9.62
CA LYS A 79 -6.05 -11.98 8.71
C LYS A 79 -7.54 -12.24 8.98
N GLU A 80 -7.92 -12.35 10.25
CA GLU A 80 -9.26 -12.64 10.71
C GLU A 80 -10.25 -11.50 10.43
N SER A 81 -9.74 -10.27 10.35
CA SER A 81 -10.56 -9.09 10.12
C SER A 81 -10.71 -8.73 8.64
N MET A 82 -9.99 -9.40 7.74
CA MET A 82 -10.03 -9.12 6.29
C MET A 82 -11.43 -9.23 5.67
N GLY A 83 -12.29 -10.09 6.21
CA GLY A 83 -13.69 -10.25 5.79
C GLY A 83 -14.69 -9.33 6.49
N LEU A 84 -14.24 -8.52 7.45
CA LEU A 84 -15.12 -7.67 8.25
C LEU A 84 -15.50 -6.36 7.53
N PRO A 85 -16.54 -5.66 8.02
CA PRO A 85 -16.94 -4.36 7.47
C PRO A 85 -15.77 -3.36 7.40
N PRO A 86 -15.76 -2.44 6.41
CA PRO A 86 -14.68 -1.49 6.20
C PRO A 86 -14.26 -0.68 7.44
N SER A 87 -15.21 -0.33 8.32
CA SER A 87 -14.93 0.39 9.57
C SER A 87 -14.05 -0.41 10.53
N MET A 88 -14.30 -1.72 10.67
CA MET A 88 -13.51 -2.59 11.53
C MET A 88 -12.13 -2.89 10.93
N ARG A 89 -12.06 -3.10 9.61
CA ARG A 89 -10.79 -3.24 8.88
C ARG A 89 -9.91 -2.02 9.04
N ARG A 90 -10.49 -0.82 8.84
CA ARG A 90 -9.77 0.44 9.01
C ARG A 90 -9.24 0.56 10.43
N ARG A 91 -10.08 0.34 11.44
CA ARG A 91 -9.67 0.45 12.84
C ARG A 91 -8.43 -0.38 13.14
N GLU A 92 -8.39 -1.65 12.76
CA GLU A 92 -7.23 -2.50 13.04
C GLU A 92 -6.00 -2.15 12.18
N ALA A 93 -6.19 -1.63 10.97
CA ALA A 93 -5.10 -1.15 10.13
C ALA A 93 -4.53 0.22 10.57
N THR A 94 -5.29 1.06 11.28
CA THR A 94 -4.84 2.42 11.67
C THR A 94 -4.61 2.62 13.16
N ASP A 95 -5.21 1.82 14.05
CA ASP A 95 -5.01 1.95 15.50
C ASP A 95 -3.62 1.46 15.89
N ARG A 96 -2.66 2.37 15.89
CA ARG A 96 -1.46 2.24 16.69
C ARG A 96 -1.85 2.39 18.15
N LYS A 97 -1.98 1.29 18.91
CA LYS A 97 -1.46 1.35 20.28
C LYS A 97 0.05 1.47 20.16
N LEU A 98 0.53 2.71 20.08
CA LEU A 98 1.93 3.05 20.32
C LEU A 98 2.28 2.51 21.72
N ILE A 99 2.85 1.30 21.78
CA ILE A 99 3.64 0.93 22.94
C ILE A 99 4.93 1.72 22.77
N VAL A 100 4.95 2.91 23.36
CA VAL A 100 6.19 3.61 23.64
C VAL A 100 6.88 2.75 24.71
N VAL A 101 7.93 2.02 24.31
CA VAL A 101 8.89 1.42 25.23
C VAL A 101 9.98 2.45 25.49
#